data_AF-A0A9N8MB01-F1
#
_entry.id   AF-A0A9N8MB01-F1
#
_cell.length_a   1.000
_cell.length_b   1.000
_cell.length_c   1.000
_cell.angle_alpha   90.00
_cell.angle_beta   90.00
_cell.angle_gamma   90.00
#
_symmetry.space_group_name_H-M   'P 1'
#
loop_
_entity.id
_entity.type
_entity.pdbx_description
1 polymer ?
#
loop_
_entity_poly.entity_id
_entity_poly.type
_entity_poly.pdbx_seq_one_letter_code
_entity_poly.pdbx_strand_id
1 'polypeptide(L)'
;GAGAGAASTTPTHLVELMRWLADVVESVLALLKEKTKVGTYQRAFGYIANHMLYGTLLVKDEPSLNLKALQNVKAEVDFLSEKARENSRGQAASAFDEINQTLTVILNEAVVEYTTSTSVRAGKFPAVKPATLAALFEKLARFHAGRQEHELTQRYTRQKEAVLRVRR
;
A
#
# COMPACT_ATOMS: atom_id res chain seq x y z
N GLY A 1 -22.25 -13.07 23.71
CA GLY A 1 -20.97 -13.49 23.09
C GLY A 1 -20.21 -12.24 22.73
N ALA A 2 -19.07 -12.03 23.39
CA ALA A 2 -18.29 -10.81 23.25
C ALA A 2 -17.68 -10.71 21.85
N GLY A 3 -17.98 -9.62 21.15
CA GLY A 3 -17.28 -9.22 19.95
C GLY A 3 -15.85 -8.84 20.33
N ALA A 4 -14.91 -9.73 20.07
CA ALA A 4 -13.50 -9.38 20.05
C ALA A 4 -13.28 -8.40 18.89
N GLY A 5 -13.24 -7.11 19.21
CA GLY A 5 -12.75 -6.08 18.30
C GLY A 5 -11.40 -6.52 17.79
N ALA A 6 -11.24 -6.57 16.47
CA ALA A 6 -9.97 -6.86 15.84
C ALA A 6 -8.95 -5.84 16.33
N ALA A 7 -8.10 -6.24 17.28
CA ALA A 7 -6.93 -5.48 17.64
C ALA A 7 -6.11 -5.37 16.36
N SER A 8 -6.04 -4.16 15.80
CA SER A 8 -5.01 -3.81 14.83
C SER A 8 -3.69 -3.90 15.58
N THR A 9 -3.09 -5.08 15.63
CA THR A 9 -1.79 -5.26 16.23
C THR A 9 -0.80 -4.53 15.34
N THR A 10 -0.42 -3.32 15.73
CA THR A 10 0.72 -2.63 15.12
C THR A 10 1.88 -3.63 15.10
N PRO A 11 2.42 -3.98 13.93
CA PRO A 11 3.41 -5.05 13.89
C PRO A 11 4.65 -4.61 14.64
N THR A 12 5.03 -5.36 15.68
CA THR A 12 6.17 -5.04 16.55
C THR A 12 7.45 -4.75 15.76
N HIS A 13 7.67 -5.48 14.67
CA HIS A 13 8.80 -5.29 13.78
C HIS A 13 8.84 -3.91 13.11
N LEU A 14 7.69 -3.31 12.77
CA LEU A 14 7.63 -1.95 12.20
C LEU A 14 7.88 -0.90 13.27
N VAL A 15 7.42 -1.13 14.51
CA VAL A 15 7.74 -0.23 15.63
C VAL A 15 9.24 -0.20 15.88
N GLU A 16 9.89 -1.36 15.90
CA GLU A 16 11.34 -1.48 16.04
C GLU A 16 12.09 -0.83 14.87
N LEU A 17 11.63 -1.05 13.63
CA LEU A 17 12.20 -0.40 12.44
C LEU A 17 12.13 1.12 12.53
N MET A 18 10.99 1.67 12.96
CA MET A 18 10.80 3.12 13.10
C MET A 18 11.65 3.70 14.22
N ARG A 19 11.75 2.99 15.34
CA ARG A 19 12.66 3.37 16.43
C ARG A 19 14.11 3.37 15.96
N TRP A 20 14.54 2.31 15.29
CA TRP A 20 15.90 2.22 14.74
C TRP A 20 16.19 3.35 13.75
N LEU A 21 15.26 3.65 12.85
CA LEU A 21 15.43 4.74 11.88
C LEU A 21 15.56 6.10 12.58
N ALA A 22 14.73 6.35 13.61
CA ALA A 22 14.83 7.56 14.41
C ALA A 22 16.18 7.65 15.14
N ASP A 23 16.60 6.56 15.78
CA ASP A 23 17.88 6.48 16.48
C ASP A 23 19.06 6.75 15.52
N VAL A 24 19.04 6.20 14.29
CA VAL A 24 20.07 6.47 13.27
C VAL A 24 20.11 7.94 12.90
N VAL A 25 18.96 8.56 12.65
CA VAL A 25 18.91 9.98 12.25
C VAL A 25 19.30 10.91 13.39
N GLU A 26 18.93 10.59 14.63
CA GLU A 26 19.22 11.44 15.78
C GLU A 26 20.61 11.23 16.38
N SER A 27 21.19 10.03 16.27
CA SER A 27 22.54 9.74 16.79
C SER A 27 23.62 9.87 15.71
N VAL A 28 23.54 9.07 14.65
CA VAL A 28 24.58 8.99 13.62
C VAL A 28 24.62 10.27 12.79
N LEU A 29 23.45 10.87 12.53
CA LEU A 29 23.34 12.10 11.76
C LEU A 29 23.16 13.35 12.64
N ALA A 30 23.47 13.26 13.94
CA ALA A 30 23.26 14.34 14.91
C ALA A 30 23.85 15.69 14.47
N LEU A 31 25.05 15.66 13.88
CA LEU A 31 25.81 16.85 13.46
C LEU A 31 25.41 17.38 12.08
N LEU A 32 24.50 16.72 11.37
CA LEU A 32 24.04 17.16 10.06
C LEU A 32 22.91 18.19 10.18
N LYS A 33 22.79 19.03 9.14
CA LYS A 33 21.70 20.01 9.04
C LYS A 33 20.34 19.31 9.02
N GLU A 34 19.34 19.95 9.61
CA GLU A 34 17.97 19.44 9.66
C GLU A 34 17.39 19.05 8.30
N LYS A 35 17.68 19.85 7.27
CA LYS A 35 17.27 19.55 5.88
C LYS A 35 17.80 18.18 5.41
N THR A 36 19.02 17.82 5.82
CA THR A 36 19.61 16.52 5.49
C THR A 36 18.91 15.39 6.26
N LYS A 37 18.61 15.59 7.55
CA LYS A 37 17.85 14.61 8.36
C LYS A 37 16.47 14.33 7.76
N VAL A 38 15.72 15.38 7.41
CA VAL A 38 14.41 15.25 6.73
C VAL A 38 14.56 14.54 5.38
N GLY A 39 15.59 14.88 4.60
CA GLY A 39 15.90 14.20 3.34
C GLY A 39 16.22 12.70 3.51
N THR A 40 16.85 12.31 4.62
CA THR A 40 17.10 10.90 4.96
C THR A 40 15.79 10.17 5.21
N TYR A 41 14.87 10.74 6.00
CA TYR A 41 13.55 10.15 6.22
C TYR A 41 12.78 10.00 4.91
N GLN A 42 12.76 11.02 4.04
CA GLN A 42 12.08 10.94 2.74
C GLN A 42 12.60 9.78 1.89
N ARG A 43 13.92 9.59 1.82
CA ARG A 43 14.53 8.49 1.07
C ARG A 43 14.21 7.14 1.70
N ALA A 44 14.28 7.04 3.03
CA ALA A 44 13.97 5.81 3.75
C ALA A 44 12.50 5.39 3.55
N PHE A 45 11.55 6.31 3.75
CA PHE A 45 10.13 6.03 3.53
C PHE A 45 9.82 5.74 2.06
N GLY A 46 10.42 6.47 1.12
CA GLY A 46 10.31 6.17 -0.30
C GLY A 46 10.82 4.77 -0.66
N TYR A 47 11.96 4.36 -0.09
CA TYR A 47 12.49 3.01 -0.26
C TYR A 47 11.54 1.95 0.31
N ILE A 48 11.06 2.14 1.54
CA ILE A 48 10.13 1.22 2.20
C ILE A 48 8.85 1.07 1.38
N ALA A 49 8.22 2.18 0.97
CA ALA A 49 7.00 2.15 0.17
C ALA A 49 7.22 1.41 -1.17
N ASN A 50 8.33 1.69 -1.85
CA ASN A 50 8.69 1.02 -3.08
C ASN A 50 8.93 -0.49 -2.87
N HIS A 51 9.61 -0.87 -1.79
CA HIS A 51 9.86 -2.26 -1.47
C HIS A 51 8.56 -3.01 -1.11
N MET A 52 7.67 -2.43 -0.30
CA MET A 52 6.38 -3.04 0.01
C MET A 52 5.54 -3.27 -1.26
N LEU A 53 5.53 -2.29 -2.17
CA LEU A 53 4.72 -2.40 -3.37
C LEU A 53 5.34 -3.35 -4.40
N TYR A 54 6.61 -3.14 -4.79
CA TYR A 54 7.24 -3.88 -5.89
C TYR A 54 8.05 -5.09 -5.43
N GLY A 55 8.60 -5.06 -4.22
CA GLY A 55 9.36 -6.15 -3.61
C GLY A 55 8.50 -7.18 -2.87
N THR A 56 7.31 -6.78 -2.41
CA THR A 56 6.40 -7.69 -1.67
C THR A 56 5.11 -7.95 -2.45
N LEU A 57 4.26 -6.95 -2.66
CA LEU A 57 2.93 -7.17 -3.27
C LEU A 57 3.01 -7.60 -4.74
N LEU A 58 3.89 -6.98 -5.52
CA LEU A 58 4.02 -7.21 -6.98
C LEU A 58 5.21 -8.08 -7.37
N VAL A 59 5.84 -8.78 -6.40
CA VAL A 59 6.92 -9.72 -6.70
C VAL A 59 6.44 -10.80 -7.68
N LYS A 60 7.25 -11.13 -8.69
CA LYS A 60 6.83 -12.06 -9.75
C LYS A 60 6.74 -13.51 -9.28
N ASP A 61 7.59 -13.86 -8.32
CA ASP A 61 7.76 -15.25 -7.84
C ASP A 61 6.59 -15.72 -6.98
N GLU A 62 5.81 -14.79 -6.41
CA GLU A 62 4.57 -15.10 -5.70
C GLU A 62 3.37 -14.71 -6.57
N PRO A 63 2.82 -15.62 -7.39
CA PRO A 63 1.84 -15.28 -8.41
C PRO A 63 0.46 -15.01 -7.83
N SER A 64 0.20 -15.29 -6.55
CA SER A 64 -1.12 -15.20 -5.94
C SER A 64 -1.07 -14.47 -4.59
N LEU A 65 -2.16 -13.78 -4.23
CA LEU A 65 -2.32 -13.20 -2.90
C LEU A 65 -3.80 -13.18 -2.53
N ASN A 66 -4.10 -13.16 -1.24
CA ASN A 66 -5.47 -13.09 -0.75
C ASN A 66 -5.82 -11.73 -0.14
N LEU A 67 -7.12 -11.49 0.08
CA LEU A 67 -7.61 -10.23 0.63
C LEU A 67 -7.08 -9.96 2.04
N LYS A 68 -6.85 -11.00 2.84
CA LYS A 68 -6.32 -10.87 4.20
C LYS A 68 -4.89 -10.32 4.20
N ALA A 69 -4.06 -10.75 3.25
CA ALA A 69 -2.72 -10.21 3.05
C ALA A 69 -2.78 -8.71 2.71
N LEU A 70 -3.69 -8.30 1.82
CA LEU A 70 -3.88 -6.87 1.50
C LEU A 70 -4.35 -6.05 2.69
N GLN A 71 -5.23 -6.59 3.55
CA GLN A 71 -5.65 -5.93 4.79
C GLN A 71 -4.50 -5.74 5.76
N ASN A 72 -3.65 -6.75 5.94
CA ASN A 72 -2.48 -6.66 6.81
C ASN A 72 -1.51 -5.59 6.29
N VAL A 73 -1.18 -5.62 4.99
CA VAL A 73 -0.33 -4.61 4.36
C VAL A 73 -0.96 -3.21 4.44
N LYS A 74 -2.28 -3.09 4.35
CA LYS A 74 -2.96 -1.79 4.54
C LYS A 74 -2.73 -1.23 5.95
N ALA A 75 -2.85 -2.06 6.99
CA ALA A 75 -2.58 -1.63 8.36
C ALA A 75 -1.12 -1.20 8.55
N GLU A 76 -0.17 -1.92 7.93
CA GLU A 76 1.25 -1.57 7.90
C GLU A 76 1.52 -0.23 7.22
N VAL A 77 0.91 -0.03 6.05
CA VAL A 77 0.99 1.21 5.28
C VAL A 77 0.41 2.38 6.06
N ASP A 78 -0.72 2.20 6.75
CA ASP A 78 -1.33 3.26 7.55
C ASP A 78 -0.43 3.67 8.72
N PHE A 79 0.13 2.69 9.44
CA PHE A 79 1.12 2.94 10.49
C PHE A 79 2.35 3.68 9.95
N LEU A 80 2.93 3.22 8.83
CA LEU A 80 4.12 3.83 8.25
C LEU A 80 3.85 5.22 7.67
N SER A 81 2.65 5.46 7.13
CA SER A 81 2.23 6.78 6.64
C SER A 81 2.14 7.80 7.79
N GLU A 82 1.60 7.37 8.93
CA GLU A 82 1.57 8.19 10.14
C GLU A 82 2.99 8.51 10.62
N LYS A 83 3.86 7.50 10.70
CA LYS A 83 5.25 7.68 11.11
C LYS A 83 6.06 8.52 10.13
N ALA A 84 5.79 8.42 8.83
CA ALA A 84 6.37 9.28 7.82
C ALA A 84 6.00 10.74 8.06
N ARG A 85 4.72 11.03 8.35
CA ARG A 85 4.25 12.38 8.64
C ARG A 85 4.92 12.96 9.89
N GLU A 86 5.02 12.18 10.96
CA GLU A 86 5.67 12.59 12.22
C GLU A 86 7.17 12.90 12.03
N ASN A 87 7.93 11.96 11.48
CA ASN A 87 9.40 12.04 11.44
C ASN A 87 9.96 12.97 10.35
N SER A 88 9.20 13.20 9.28
CA SER A 88 9.64 14.03 8.15
C SER A 88 9.01 15.44 8.12
N ARG A 89 8.28 15.83 9.17
CA ARG A 89 7.46 17.05 9.20
C ARG A 89 6.48 17.11 8.02
N GLY A 90 5.90 15.97 7.68
CA GLY A 90 4.98 15.81 6.55
C GLY A 90 5.62 15.68 5.17
N GLN A 91 6.93 15.92 5.00
CA GLN A 91 7.54 15.93 3.67
C GLN A 91 7.69 14.54 3.01
N ALA A 92 7.54 13.46 3.78
CA ALA A 92 7.52 12.08 3.31
C ALA A 92 6.12 11.46 3.34
N ALA A 93 5.07 12.22 3.68
CA ALA A 93 3.72 11.69 3.82
C ALA A 93 3.22 11.03 2.52
N SER A 94 3.55 11.61 1.36
CA SER A 94 3.12 11.10 0.06
C SER A 94 3.86 9.84 -0.41
N ALA A 95 4.90 9.39 0.31
CA ALA A 95 5.66 8.19 -0.07
C ALA A 95 4.77 6.95 -0.21
N PHE A 96 3.71 6.88 0.59
CA PHE A 96 2.77 5.75 0.65
C PHE A 96 1.48 5.97 -0.14
N ASP A 97 1.29 7.11 -0.81
CA ASP A 97 0.01 7.44 -1.46
C ASP A 97 -0.41 6.41 -2.51
N GLU A 98 0.52 5.94 -3.35
CA GLU A 98 0.22 4.95 -4.40
C GLU A 98 -0.31 3.66 -3.78
N ILE A 99 0.42 3.08 -2.82
CA ILE A 99 0.04 1.81 -2.18
C ILE A 99 -1.24 1.99 -1.35
N ASN A 100 -1.38 3.07 -0.60
CA ASN A 100 -2.55 3.32 0.25
C ASN A 100 -3.83 3.49 -0.57
N GLN A 101 -3.80 4.35 -1.60
CA GLN A 101 -4.96 4.56 -2.47
C GLN A 101 -5.29 3.32 -3.29
N THR A 102 -4.28 2.58 -3.78
CA THR A 102 -4.50 1.34 -4.55
C THR A 102 -5.20 0.28 -3.69
N LEU A 103 -4.72 0.06 -2.46
CA LEU A 103 -5.35 -0.86 -1.52
C LEU A 103 -6.74 -0.39 -1.13
N THR A 104 -6.95 0.91 -0.95
CA THR A 104 -8.27 1.48 -0.66
C THR A 104 -9.29 1.18 -1.77
N VAL A 105 -8.90 1.29 -3.04
CA VAL A 105 -9.78 0.94 -4.17
C VAL A 105 -10.22 -0.53 -4.10
N ILE A 106 -9.31 -1.44 -3.74
CA ILE A 106 -9.60 -2.88 -3.65
C ILE A 106 -10.46 -3.19 -2.42
N LEU A 107 -10.00 -2.76 -1.24
CA LEU A 107 -10.58 -3.13 0.05
C LEU A 107 -11.95 -2.50 0.31
N ASN A 108 -12.21 -1.32 -0.28
CA ASN A 108 -13.51 -0.64 -0.17
C ASN A 108 -14.41 -0.90 -1.38
N GLU A 109 -14.04 -1.86 -2.25
CA GLU A 109 -14.78 -2.22 -3.47
C GLU A 109 -15.05 -1.03 -4.43
N ALA A 110 -14.23 0.02 -4.37
CA ALA A 110 -14.41 1.28 -5.11
C ALA A 110 -13.95 1.22 -6.58
N VAL A 111 -13.74 0.01 -7.13
CA VAL A 111 -13.24 -0.18 -8.51
C VAL A 111 -14.19 0.38 -9.57
N VAL A 112 -15.50 0.30 -9.36
CA VAL A 112 -16.50 0.87 -10.30
C VAL A 112 -16.39 2.39 -10.29
N GLU A 113 -16.31 3.00 -9.10
CA GLU A 113 -16.15 4.45 -8.95
C GLU A 113 -14.85 4.92 -9.62
N TYR A 114 -13.74 4.22 -9.37
CA TYR A 114 -12.45 4.48 -9.98
C TYR A 114 -12.49 4.37 -11.51
N THR A 115 -13.10 3.32 -12.06
CA THR A 115 -13.08 3.07 -13.51
C THR A 115 -14.01 3.97 -14.30
N THR A 116 -15.14 4.38 -13.73
CA THR A 116 -16.19 5.14 -14.43
C THR A 116 -15.99 6.66 -14.38
N SER A 117 -15.41 7.21 -13.31
CA SER A 117 -15.32 8.67 -13.12
C SER A 117 -13.89 9.19 -13.18
N THR A 118 -13.57 9.96 -14.22
CA THR A 118 -12.28 10.67 -14.34
C THR A 118 -12.06 11.66 -13.19
N SER A 119 -13.12 12.33 -12.73
CA SER A 119 -13.06 13.25 -11.58
C SER A 119 -12.70 12.53 -10.29
N VAL A 120 -13.28 11.33 -10.05
CA VAL A 120 -12.92 10.51 -8.88
C VAL A 120 -11.47 10.06 -8.94
N ARG A 121 -10.97 9.65 -10.11
CA ARG A 121 -9.55 9.31 -10.25
C ARG A 121 -8.63 10.49 -9.95
N ALA A 122 -8.93 11.65 -10.52
CA ALA A 122 -8.10 12.84 -10.30
C ALA A 122 -8.21 13.41 -8.89
N GLY A 123 -9.36 13.28 -8.23
CA GLY A 123 -9.62 13.85 -6.91
C GLY A 123 -9.34 12.89 -5.75
N LYS A 124 -9.94 11.70 -5.76
CA LYS A 124 -9.86 10.74 -4.64
C LYS A 124 -8.69 9.77 -4.75
N PHE A 125 -8.34 9.38 -5.97
CA PHE A 125 -7.34 8.34 -6.23
C PHE A 125 -6.18 8.79 -7.16
N PRO A 126 -5.62 10.00 -7.00
CA PRO A 126 -4.64 10.56 -7.95
C PRO A 126 -3.33 9.77 -8.03
N ALA A 127 -2.96 9.05 -6.97
CA ALA A 127 -1.72 8.29 -6.90
C ALA A 127 -1.87 6.85 -7.40
N VAL A 128 -3.09 6.38 -7.67
CA VAL A 128 -3.33 5.02 -8.15
C VAL A 128 -2.84 4.87 -9.58
N LYS A 129 -1.84 4.01 -9.77
CA LYS A 129 -1.42 3.58 -11.11
C LYS A 129 -2.29 2.43 -11.59
N PRO A 130 -2.96 2.54 -12.76
CA PRO A 130 -3.80 1.48 -13.29
C PRO A 130 -3.08 0.13 -13.46
N ALA A 131 -1.80 0.15 -13.81
CA ALA A 131 -0.99 -1.06 -13.95
C ALA A 131 -0.80 -1.80 -12.62
N THR A 132 -0.49 -1.06 -11.55
CA THR A 132 -0.34 -1.59 -10.19
C THR A 132 -1.66 -2.22 -9.71
N LEU A 133 -2.78 -1.49 -9.86
CA LEU A 133 -4.10 -1.99 -9.47
C LEU A 133 -4.52 -3.24 -10.25
N ALA A 134 -4.31 -3.25 -11.57
CA ALA A 134 -4.63 -4.41 -12.41
C ALA A 134 -3.78 -5.65 -12.04
N ALA A 135 -2.51 -5.46 -11.68
CA ALA A 135 -1.65 -6.55 -11.26
C ALA A 135 -2.09 -7.18 -9.92
N LEU A 136 -2.60 -6.37 -8.97
CA LEU A 136 -3.16 -6.91 -7.73
C LEU A 136 -4.45 -7.70 -7.96
N PHE A 137 -5.33 -7.22 -8.86
CA PHE A 137 -6.53 -7.97 -9.25
C PHE A 137 -6.18 -9.30 -9.94
N GLU A 138 -5.14 -9.33 -10.77
CA GLU A 138 -4.62 -10.57 -11.36
C GLU A 138 -4.18 -11.57 -10.29
N LYS A 139 -3.44 -11.12 -9.27
CA LYS A 139 -2.99 -12.00 -8.18
C LYS A 139 -4.15 -12.52 -7.31
N LEU A 140 -5.16 -11.68 -7.06
CA LEU A 140 -6.40 -12.10 -6.38
C LEU A 140 -7.14 -13.15 -7.22
N ALA A 141 -7.31 -12.91 -8.53
CA ALA A 141 -7.95 -13.88 -9.42
C ALA A 141 -7.23 -15.23 -9.40
N ARG A 142 -5.89 -15.24 -9.42
CA ARG A 142 -5.07 -16.46 -9.33
C ARG A 142 -5.22 -17.20 -8.01
N PHE A 143 -5.28 -16.47 -6.89
CA PHE A 143 -5.53 -17.06 -5.57
C PHE A 143 -6.86 -17.82 -5.54
N HIS A 144 -7.93 -17.19 -6.04
CA HIS A 144 -9.26 -17.81 -6.08
C HIS A 144 -9.36 -18.94 -7.12
N ALA A 145 -8.64 -18.83 -8.25
CA ALA A 145 -8.56 -19.89 -9.24
C ALA A 145 -7.95 -21.18 -8.66
N GLY A 146 -6.86 -21.05 -7.89
CA GLY A 146 -6.23 -22.18 -7.19
C GLY A 146 -7.13 -22.86 -6.14
N ARG A 147 -8.19 -22.17 -5.70
CA ARG A 147 -9.18 -22.66 -4.74
C ARG A 147 -10.50 -23.11 -5.39
N GLN A 148 -10.58 -23.08 -6.72
CA GLN A 148 -11.79 -23.40 -7.48
C GLN A 148 -12.99 -22.47 -7.15
N GLU A 149 -12.71 -21.25 -6.70
CA GLU A 149 -13.72 -20.24 -6.38
C GLU A 149 -14.04 -19.42 -7.65
N HIS A 150 -14.83 -20.03 -8.55
CA HIS A 150 -15.07 -19.53 -9.90
C HIS A 150 -15.68 -18.12 -9.95
N GLU A 151 -16.66 -17.83 -9.08
CA GLU A 151 -17.33 -16.52 -9.06
C GLU A 151 -16.37 -15.38 -8.72
N LEU A 152 -15.52 -15.58 -7.70
CA LEU A 152 -14.51 -14.60 -7.29
C LEU A 152 -13.41 -14.45 -8.34
N THR A 153 -12.99 -15.57 -8.95
CA THR A 153 -12.03 -15.56 -10.07
C THR A 153 -12.54 -14.69 -11.22
N GLN A 154 -13.80 -14.88 -11.64
CA GLN A 154 -14.42 -14.08 -12.70
C GLN A 154 -14.63 -12.63 -12.29
N ARG A 155 -14.98 -12.37 -11.02
CA ARG A 155 -15.13 -11.02 -10.47
C ARG A 155 -13.82 -10.24 -10.62
N TYR A 156 -12.72 -10.76 -10.08
CA TYR A 156 -11.42 -10.08 -10.11
C TYR A 156 -10.84 -9.98 -11.53
N THR A 157 -11.10 -10.97 -12.39
CA THR A 157 -10.73 -10.90 -13.82
C THR A 157 -11.44 -9.73 -14.52
N ARG A 158 -12.76 -9.57 -14.32
CA ARG A 158 -13.52 -8.45 -14.87
C ARG A 158 -13.05 -7.09 -14.33
N GLN A 159 -12.74 -7.02 -13.03
CA GLN A 159 -12.22 -5.80 -12.40
C GLN A 159 -10.85 -5.39 -12.98
N LYS A 160 -9.93 -6.36 -13.14
CA LYS A 160 -8.66 -6.15 -13.85
C LYS A 160 -8.88 -5.58 -15.25
N GLU A 161 -9.76 -6.19 -16.04
CA GLU A 161 -10.06 -5.72 -17.40
C GLU A 161 -10.62 -4.30 -17.43
N ALA A 162 -11.54 -3.98 -16.52
CA ALA A 162 -12.10 -2.64 -16.39
C ALA A 162 -11.00 -1.60 -16.08
N VAL A 163 -10.09 -1.91 -15.16
CA VAL A 163 -8.94 -1.04 -14.83
C VAL A 163 -8.01 -0.86 -16.03
N LEU A 164 -7.74 -1.92 -16.80
CA LEU A 164 -6.88 -1.83 -17.97
C LEU A 164 -7.48 -0.97 -19.10
N ARG A 165 -8.81 -0.85 -19.17
CA ARG A 165 -9.48 0.06 -20.13
C ARG A 165 -9.28 1.53 -19.79
N VAL A 166 -9.12 1.87 -18.52
CA VAL A 166 -8.83 3.25 -18.06
C VAL A 166 -7.46 3.74 -18.53
N ARG A 167 -6.53 2.82 -18.84
CA ARG A 167 -5.19 3.15 -19.34
C ARG A 167 -5.20 3.60 -20.82
N ARG A 168 -6.24 3.24 -21.58
CA ARG A 168 -6.39 3.58 -23.00
C ARG A 168 -7.07 4.93 -23.14
#